data_AF-A0AA89BIV5-F1
#
_entry.id   AF-A0AA89BIV5-F1
#
_cell.length_a   1.000
_cell.length_b   1.000
_cell.length_c   1.000
_cell.angle_alpha   90.00
_cell.angle_beta   90.00
_cell.angle_gamma   90.00
#
_symmetry.space_group_name_H-M   'P 1'
#
loop_
_entity.id
_entity.type
_entity.pdbx_description
1 polymer ?
#
loop_
_entity_poly.entity_id
_entity_poly.type
_entity_poly.pdbx_seq_one_letter_code
_entity_poly.pdbx_strand_id
1 'polypeptide(L)' 'MAKEFEMTDIGLISYYLGIEVKQRDDGIFISQEAYAKEVLKKFNMKNYNPISIPIEILYAMRSLVVK' A
#
# COMPACT_ATOMS: atom_id res chain seq x y z
N MET A 1 30.95 15.34 -12.45
CA MET A 1 30.98 15.05 -11.00
C MET A 1 29.58 15.26 -10.47
N ALA A 2 28.96 14.22 -9.91
CA ALA A 2 27.62 14.34 -9.34
C ALA A 2 27.73 15.17 -8.06
N LYS A 3 26.86 16.18 -7.93
CA LYS A 3 26.75 16.99 -6.73
C LYS A 3 26.00 16.14 -5.70
N GLU A 4 26.71 15.59 -4.72
CA GLU A 4 26.09 14.88 -3.61
C GLU A 4 25.23 15.87 -2.82
N PHE A 5 23.96 15.52 -2.60
CA PHE A 5 23.06 16.32 -1.79
C PHE A 5 23.27 15.92 -0.33
N GLU A 6 23.50 16.90 0.55
CA GLU A 6 23.45 16.68 1.99
C GLU A 6 22.03 16.21 2.36
N MET A 7 21.91 14.93 2.72
CA MET A 7 20.72 14.42 3.36
C MET A 7 20.85 14.65 4.86
N THR A 8 20.01 15.52 5.40
CA THR A 8 19.80 15.62 6.85
C THR A 8 19.16 14.33 7.33
N ASP A 9 19.73 13.70 8.35
CA ASP A 9 19.10 12.55 9.00
C ASP A 9 17.77 13.00 9.63
N ILE A 10 16.67 12.56 9.04
CA ILE A 10 15.29 12.88 9.43
C ILE A 10 14.73 11.85 10.43
N GLY A 11 15.54 10.88 10.86
CA GLY A 11 15.13 9.81 11.77
C GLY A 11 14.12 8.86 11.12
N LEU A 12 13.24 8.28 11.94
CA LEU A 12 12.25 7.32 11.45
C LEU A 12 11.13 8.01 10.64
N ILE A 13 11.18 7.78 9.33
CA ILE A 13 10.20 8.21 8.33
C ILE A 13 8.99 7.26 8.30
N SER A 14 7.79 7.82 8.40
CA SER A 14 6.51 7.09 8.21
C SER A 14 5.97 7.16 6.79
N TYR A 15 6.36 8.18 6.01
CA TYR A 15 5.98 8.34 4.61
C TYR A 15 7.14 8.90 3.78
N TYR A 16 7.46 8.25 2.68
CA TYR A 16 8.48 8.70 1.71
C TYR A 16 7.87 8.78 0.32
N LEU A 17 7.91 9.96 -0.32
CA LEU A 17 7.27 10.22 -1.62
C LEU A 17 5.78 9.82 -1.67
N GLY A 18 5.08 9.90 -0.54
CA GLY A 18 3.68 9.50 -0.42
C GLY A 18 3.44 7.99 -0.24
N ILE A 19 4.51 7.19 -0.16
CA ILE A 19 4.46 5.76 0.16
C ILE A 19 4.58 5.59 1.68
N GLU A 20 3.69 4.81 2.27
CA GLU A 20 3.77 4.49 3.71
C GLU A 20 4.94 3.54 3.95
N VAL A 21 5.77 3.88 4.94
CA VAL A 21 6.96 3.10 5.33
C VAL A 21 6.82 2.69 6.78
N LYS A 22 7.03 1.41 7.06
CA LYS A 22 7.06 0.81 8.39
C LYS A 22 8.47 0.33 8.67
N GLN A 23 9.14 1.01 9.60
CA GLN A 23 10.50 0.67 10.02
C GLN A 23 10.43 -0.13 11.32
N ARG A 24 11.13 -1.25 11.36
CA ARG A 24 11.19 -2.19 12.47
C ARG A 24 12.62 -2.72 12.61
N ASP A 25 12.90 -3.40 13.72
CA ASP A 25 14.23 -3.96 13.98
C ASP A 25 14.64 -5.02 12.92
N ASP A 26 13.67 -5.66 12.28
CA ASP A 26 13.87 -6.65 11.20
C ASP A 26 13.95 -6.03 9.80
N GLY A 27 13.77 -4.71 9.67
CA GLY A 27 13.99 -3.98 8.42
C GLY A 27 12.96 -2.89 8.10
N ILE A 28 12.98 -2.45 6.83
CA ILE A 28 12.12 -1.40 6.29
C ILE A 28 11.09 -2.04 5.37
N PHE A 29 9.81 -1.82 5.67
CA PHE A 29 8.69 -2.37 4.92
C PHE A 29 7.87 -1.25 4.28
N ILE A 30 7.45 -1.47 3.04
CA ILE A 30 6.49 -0.60 2.37
C ILE A 30 5.08 -1.09 2.69
N SER A 31 4.17 -0.16 3.00
CA SER A 31 2.77 -0.42 3.30
C SER A 31 1.86 0.34 2.32
N GLN A 32 0.71 -0.24 2.01
CA GLN A 32 -0.40 0.44 1.30
C GLN A 32 -1.68 0.42 2.14
N GLU A 33 -1.56 0.21 3.45
CA GLU A 33 -2.70 0.10 4.35
C GLU A 33 -3.53 1.38 4.36
N ALA A 34 -2.89 2.55 4.43
CA ALA A 34 -3.58 3.84 4.38
C ALA A 34 -4.35 4.02 3.07
N TYR A 35 -3.72 3.69 1.93
CA TYR A 35 -4.36 3.76 0.62
C TYR A 35 -5.57 2.81 0.52
N ALA A 36 -5.42 1.55 0.94
CA ALA A 36 -6.48 0.56 0.92
C ALA A 36 -7.69 1.01 1.77
N LYS A 37 -7.46 1.60 2.95
CA LYS A 37 -8.52 2.16 3.80
C LYS A 37 -9.27 3.30 3.11
N GLU A 38 -8.56 4.20 2.44
CA GLU A 38 -9.18 5.30 1.70
C GLU A 38 -9.99 4.80 0.50
N VAL A 39 -9.53 3.76 -0.21
CA VAL A 39 -10.30 3.10 -1.28
C VAL A 39 -11.59 2.51 -0.71
N LEU A 40 -11.53 1.74 0.38
CA LEU A 40 -12.72 1.17 1.01
C LEU A 40 -13.70 2.25 1.47
N LYS A 41 -13.20 3.34 2.05
CA LYS A 41 -14.03 4.49 2.45
C LYS A 41 -14.72 5.14 1.24
N LYS A 42 -13.99 5.35 0.13
CA LYS A 42 -14.53 5.96 -1.10
C LYS A 42 -15.72 5.20 -1.67
N PHE A 43 -15.73 3.88 -1.55
CA PHE A 43 -16.82 3.02 -2.03
C PHE A 43 -17.81 2.61 -0.93
N ASN A 44 -17.74 3.21 0.26
CA ASN A 44 -18.57 2.89 1.42
C ASN A 44 -18.49 1.41 1.86
N MET A 45 -17.35 0.77 1.63
CA MET A 45 -17.07 -0.65 1.89
C MET A 45 -16.36 -0.89 3.23
N LYS A 46 -16.13 0.15 4.04
CA LYS A 46 -15.37 0.06 5.30
C LYS A 46 -15.90 -1.01 6.28
N ASN A 47 -17.22 -1.22 6.29
CA ASN A 47 -17.89 -2.14 7.22
C ASN A 47 -18.43 -3.40 6.52
N TYR A 48 -18.03 -3.66 5.28
CA TYR A 48 -18.47 -4.84 4.55
C TYR A 48 -17.68 -6.06 5.03
N ASN A 49 -18.28 -7.24 4.96
CA ASN A 49 -17.60 -8.47 5.35
C ASN A 49 -16.40 -8.72 4.43
N PRO A 50 -15.19 -8.92 4.99
CA PRO A 50 -14.03 -9.25 4.20
C PRO A 50 -14.23 -10.62 3.55
N ILE A 51 -13.90 -10.72 2.27
CA ILE A 51 -13.88 -12.00 1.56
C ILE A 51 -12.42 -12.37 1.34
N SER A 52 -12.01 -13.54 1.84
CA SER A 52 -10.68 -14.07 1.59
C SER A 52 -10.70 -14.84 0.28
N ILE A 53 -10.33 -14.17 -0.80
CA ILE A 53 -10.15 -14.78 -2.11
C ILE A 53 -8.71 -14.50 -2.56
N PRO A 54 -7.94 -15.51 -2.96
CA PRO A 54 -6.68 -15.29 -3.64
C PRO A 54 -6.86 -14.35 -4.82
N ILE A 55 -5.94 -13.38 -4.96
CA ILE A 55 -5.99 -12.36 -6.01
C ILE A 55 -6.02 -12.99 -7.41
N GLU A 56 -5.33 -14.11 -7.60
CA GLU A 56 -5.33 -14.90 -8.85
C GLU A 56 -6.74 -15.32 -9.26
N ILE A 57 -7.56 -15.77 -8.29
CA ILE A 57 -8.95 -16.16 -8.51
C ILE A 57 -9.79 -14.93 -8.86
N LEU A 58 -9.58 -13.80 -8.19
CA LEU A 58 -10.26 -12.54 -8.50
C LEU A 58 -10.01 -12.09 -9.94
N TYR A 59 -8.77 -12.20 -10.44
CA TYR A 59 -8.44 -11.90 -11.83
C TYR A 59 -9.11 -12.85 -12.82
N ALA A 60 -9.12 -14.15 -12.53
CA ALA A 60 -9.79 -15.15 -13.38
C ALA A 60 -11.30 -14.86 -13.50
N MET A 61 -11.97 -14.53 -12.39
CA MET A 61 -13.40 -14.19 -12.38
C MET A 61 -13.73 -12.96 -13.23
N ARG A 62 -12.87 -11.92 -13.20
CA ARG A 62 -13.06 -10.72 -14.03
C ARG A 62 -13.04 -11.04 -15.53
N SER A 63 -12.20 -11.99 -15.96
CA SER A 63 -12.13 -12.40 -17.38
C SER A 63 -13.38 -13.15 -17.86
N LEU A 64 -14.17 -13.70 -16.93
CA LEU A 64 -15.39 -14.45 -17.22
C LEU A 64 -16.64 -13.55 -17.27
N VAL A 65 -16.64 -12.41 -16.56
CA VAL A 65 -17.78 -11.48 -16.50
C VAL A 65 -17.77 -10.45 -17.64
N VAL A 66 -16.63 -10.28 -18.33
CA VAL A 66 -16.45 -9.33 -19.45
C VAL A 66 -16.51 -10.04 -20.82
N LYS A 67 -17.11 -11.25 -20.88
CA LYS A 67 -17.44 -11.93 -22.15
C LYS A 67 -18.92 -11.79 -22.46
#